data_AF-A0A921N3N4-F1
#
_entry.id   AF-A0A921N3N4-F1
#
_cell.length_a   1.000
_cell.length_b   1.000
_cell.length_c   1.000
_cell.angle_alpha   90.00
_cell.angle_beta   90.00
_cell.angle_gamma   90.00
#
_symmetry.space_group_name_H-M   'P 1'
#
loop_
_entity.id
_entity.type
_entity.pdbx_description
1 polymer ?
#
loop_
_entity_poly.entity_id
_entity_poly.type
_entity_poly.pdbx_seq_one_letter_code
_entity_poly.pdbx_strand_id
1 'polypeptide(L)'
;MKICIVLNGEIKDYDYINNIIRTSSYDYIICSDGGANHAYNMDILPDYIIGDLDSTDENIIEYYKSANVKFEKFPTKKDETDTELCIELSYKLKAKEIHLI
;
A
#
# COMPACT_ATOMS: atom_id res chain seq x y z
N MET A 1 16.59 -0.72 -5.63
CA MET A 1 15.30 -1.24 -5.17
C MET A 1 14.35 -0.07 -5.10
N LYS A 2 13.30 -0.12 -5.90
CA LYS A 2 12.31 0.92 -6.10
C LYS A 2 11.00 0.45 -5.50
N ILE A 3 10.42 1.25 -4.61
CA ILE A 3 9.20 0.90 -3.89
C ILE A 3 8.09 1.88 -4.26
N CYS A 4 6.89 1.36 -4.49
CA CYS A 4 5.67 2.12 -4.61
C CYS A 4 4.92 2.07 -3.28
N ILE A 5 4.50 3.22 -2.77
CA ILE A 5 3.58 3.31 -1.63
C ILE A 5 2.27 3.90 -2.15
N VAL A 6 1.19 3.14 -2.06
CA VAL A 6 -0.16 3.58 -2.41
C VAL A 6 -0.82 4.13 -1.14
N LEU A 7 -1.13 5.42 -1.15
CA LEU A 7 -1.73 6.15 -0.04
C LEU A 7 -3.27 6.17 -0.14
N ASN A 8 -3.93 6.65 0.91
CA ASN A 8 -5.40 6.76 0.97
C ASN A 8 -5.91 8.10 0.39
N GLY A 9 -5.38 8.52 -0.76
CA GLY A 9 -5.78 9.76 -1.45
C GLY A 9 -6.84 9.54 -2.52
N GLU A 10 -7.57 10.58 -2.93
CA GLU A 10 -8.57 10.44 -4.00
C GLU A 10 -7.91 10.09 -5.35
N ILE A 11 -8.26 8.92 -5.91
CA ILE A 11 -7.89 8.53 -7.28
C ILE A 11 -9.08 8.76 -8.22
N LYS A 12 -8.89 9.65 -9.21
CA LYS A 12 -9.92 9.96 -10.21
C LYS A 12 -9.88 9.03 -11.43
N ASP A 13 -8.70 8.53 -11.76
CA ASP A 13 -8.47 7.68 -12.93
C ASP A 13 -7.59 6.49 -12.53
N TYR A 14 -8.25 5.37 -12.25
CA TYR A 14 -7.56 4.14 -11.86
C TYR A 14 -6.75 3.54 -13.00
N ASP A 15 -7.19 3.66 -14.25
CA ASP A 15 -6.47 3.10 -15.40
C ASP A 15 -5.13 3.81 -15.60
N TYR A 16 -5.12 5.13 -15.47
CA TYR A 16 -3.90 5.94 -15.55
C TYR A 16 -2.89 5.56 -14.46
N ILE A 17 -3.33 5.49 -13.20
CA ILE A 17 -2.45 5.13 -12.08
C ILE A 17 -1.98 3.67 -12.19
N ASN A 18 -2.86 2.75 -12.55
CA ASN A 18 -2.52 1.34 -12.75
C ASN A 18 -1.46 1.18 -13.84
N ASN A 19 -1.59 1.91 -14.95
CA ASN A 19 -0.59 1.90 -16.02
C ASN A 19 0.77 2.44 -15.54
N ILE A 20 0.80 3.52 -14.76
CA ILE A 20 2.03 4.02 -14.14
C ILE A 20 2.65 2.93 -13.26
N ILE A 21 1.86 2.28 -12.41
CA ILE A 21 2.38 1.27 -11.48
C ILE A 21 2.97 0.08 -12.23
N ARG A 22 2.24 -0.46 -13.20
CA ARG A 22 2.66 -1.63 -13.98
C ARG A 22 3.86 -1.38 -14.89
N THR A 23 4.02 -0.16 -15.41
CA THR A 23 5.14 0.18 -16.30
C THR A 23 6.40 0.65 -15.55
N SER A 24 6.27 1.05 -14.29
CA SER A 24 7.37 1.63 -13.50
C SER A 24 8.37 0.61 -12.91
N SER A 25 8.08 -0.69 -13.04
CA SER A 25 8.91 -1.80 -12.54
C SER A 25 9.32 -1.64 -11.06
N TYR A 26 8.35 -1.77 -10.15
CA TYR A 26 8.61 -1.72 -8.70
C TYR A 26 9.05 -3.09 -8.18
N ASP A 27 9.98 -3.08 -7.23
CA ASP A 27 10.40 -4.29 -6.51
C ASP A 27 9.41 -4.66 -5.39
N TYR A 28 8.76 -3.64 -4.80
CA TYR A 28 7.71 -3.80 -3.80
C TYR A 28 6.61 -2.77 -3.98
N ILE A 29 5.37 -3.17 -3.68
CA ILE A 29 4.20 -2.31 -3.56
C ILE A 29 3.69 -2.40 -2.11
N ILE A 30 3.58 -1.26 -1.45
CA ILE A 30 3.12 -1.14 -0.06
C ILE A 30 1.85 -0.28 -0.08
N CYS A 31 0.81 -0.71 0.61
CA CYS A 31 -0.41 0.08 0.81
C CYS A 31 -0.45 0.64 2.23
N SER A 32 -0.71 1.94 2.33
CA SER A 32 -1.01 2.62 3.59
C SER A 32 -2.51 2.56 3.83
N ASP A 33 -2.94 1.71 4.77
CA ASP A 33 -4.34 1.44 5.12
C ASP A 33 -5.27 1.51 3.88
N GLY A 34 -6.10 2.56 3.76
CA GLY A 34 -7.08 2.71 2.68
C GLY A 34 -6.50 2.72 1.25
N GLY A 35 -5.17 2.87 1.11
CA GLY A 35 -4.46 2.57 -0.14
C GLY A 35 -4.68 1.14 -0.65
N ALA A 36 -5.02 0.20 0.23
CA ALA A 36 -5.40 -1.16 -0.12
C ALA A 36 -6.68 -1.21 -0.97
N ASN A 37 -7.64 -0.30 -0.73
CA ASN A 37 -8.84 -0.18 -1.55
C ASN A 37 -8.48 0.21 -2.98
N HIS A 38 -7.54 1.15 -3.14
CA HIS A 38 -7.07 1.56 -4.46
C HIS A 38 -6.34 0.44 -5.20
N ALA A 39 -5.44 -0.27 -4.52
CA ALA A 39 -4.77 -1.42 -5.10
C ALA A 39 -5.78 -2.49 -5.56
N TYR A 40 -6.87 -2.68 -4.79
CA TYR A 40 -7.91 -3.65 -5.11
C TYR A 40 -8.66 -3.25 -6.38
N ASN A 41 -9.05 -1.97 -6.47
CA ASN A 41 -9.70 -1.40 -7.66
C ASN A 41 -8.82 -1.40 -8.92
N MET A 42 -7.49 -1.56 -8.77
CA MET A 42 -6.54 -1.63 -9.87
C MET A 42 -6.10 -3.08 -10.21
N ASP A 43 -6.68 -4.08 -9.56
CA ASP A 43 -6.26 -5.49 -9.63
C ASP A 43 -4.76 -5.68 -9.34
N ILE A 44 -4.25 -4.93 -8.37
CA ILE A 44 -2.87 -4.99 -7.91
C ILE A 44 -2.81 -5.80 -6.61
N LEU A 45 -1.88 -6.76 -6.57
CA LEU A 45 -1.56 -7.49 -5.35
C LEU A 45 -0.37 -6.78 -4.66
N PRO A 46 -0.59 -6.04 -3.56
CA PRO A 46 0.51 -5.42 -2.83
C PRO A 46 1.31 -6.48 -2.06
N ASP A 47 2.56 -6.18 -1.78
CA ASP A 47 3.42 -7.02 -0.95
C ASP A 47 3.13 -6.83 0.55
N TYR A 48 2.79 -5.59 0.92
CA TYR A 48 2.53 -5.16 2.29
C TYR A 48 1.31 -4.26 2.37
N ILE A 49 0.51 -4.44 3.42
CA ILE A 49 -0.53 -3.50 3.85
C ILE A 49 -0.20 -3.09 5.28
N ILE A 50 -0.07 -1.79 5.52
CA ILE A 50 0.35 -1.23 6.80
C ILE A 50 -0.69 -0.24 7.30
N GLY A 51 -1.09 -0.39 8.55
CA GLY A 51 -1.97 0.54 9.23
C GLY A 51 -2.83 -0.15 10.28
N ASP A 52 -3.83 0.54 10.80
CA ASP A 52 -4.81 -0.05 11.72
C ASP A 52 -5.99 -0.73 11.00
N LEU A 53 -6.10 -0.52 9.69
CA LEU A 53 -7.10 -1.08 8.77
C LEU A 53 -8.49 -0.48 8.98
N ASP A 54 -8.60 0.73 9.53
CA ASP A 54 -9.88 1.38 9.76
C ASP A 54 -10.47 2.04 8.51
N SER A 55 -9.61 2.33 7.54
CA SER A 55 -9.95 2.97 6.26
C SER A 55 -10.03 1.98 5.09
N THR A 56 -9.89 0.67 5.35
CA THR A 56 -9.99 -0.40 4.33
C THR A 56 -11.26 -1.23 4.50
N ASP A 57 -11.94 -1.52 3.40
CA ASP A 57 -13.15 -2.36 3.42
C ASP A 57 -12.83 -3.79 3.92
N GLU A 58 -13.67 -4.33 4.82
CA GLU A 58 -13.45 -5.65 5.44
C GLU A 58 -13.34 -6.78 4.39
N ASN A 59 -14.15 -6.73 3.33
CA ASN A 59 -14.09 -7.72 2.24
C ASN A 59 -12.74 -7.67 1.50
N ILE A 60 -12.15 -6.47 1.36
CA ILE A 60 -10.86 -6.26 0.71
C ILE A 60 -9.73 -6.79 1.62
N ILE A 61 -9.85 -6.56 2.93
CA ILE A 61 -8.92 -7.14 3.92
C ILE A 61 -8.94 -8.67 3.83
N GLU A 62 -10.11 -9.30 3.83
CA GLU A 62 -10.23 -10.76 3.73
C GLU A 62 -9.71 -11.30 2.39
N TYR A 63 -9.97 -10.59 1.29
CA TYR A 63 -9.39 -10.92 -0.02
C TYR A 63 -7.85 -10.96 0.05
N TYR A 64 -7.21 -9.92 0.56
CA TYR A 64 -5.74 -9.87 0.63
C TYR A 64 -5.14 -10.84 1.64
N LYS A 65 -5.83 -11.13 2.75
CA LYS A 65 -5.43 -12.21 3.66
C LYS A 65 -5.43 -13.56 2.93
N SER A 66 -6.48 -13.85 2.16
CA SER A 66 -6.58 -15.10 1.38
C SER A 66 -5.50 -15.21 0.30
N ALA A 67 -5.04 -14.06 -0.22
CA ALA A 67 -3.95 -13.97 -1.19
C ALA A 67 -2.54 -13.98 -0.55
N ASN A 68 -2.42 -14.19 0.76
CA ASN A 68 -1.17 -14.19 1.52
C ASN A 68 -0.36 -12.88 1.47
N VAL A 69 -1.05 -11.74 1.34
CA VAL A 69 -0.42 -10.42 1.50
C VAL A 69 0.06 -10.24 2.94
N LYS A 70 1.21 -9.57 3.13
CA LYS A 70 1.73 -9.32 4.47
C LYS A 70 1.02 -8.12 5.08
N PHE A 71 0.46 -8.31 6.27
CA PHE A 71 -0.13 -7.24 7.05
C PHE A 71 0.78 -6.86 8.21
N GLU A 72 1.16 -5.59 8.31
CA GLU A 72 1.75 -5.02 9.52
C GLU A 72 0.71 -4.14 10.19
N LYS A 73 -0.01 -4.72 11.16
CA LYS A 73 -1.09 -4.03 11.85
C LYS A 73 -0.55 -3.20 13.01
N PHE A 74 -0.96 -1.94 13.05
CA PHE A 74 -0.62 -1.01 14.13
C PHE A 74 -1.90 -0.57 14.88
N PRO A 75 -1.80 -0.14 16.14
CA PRO A 75 -2.94 0.45 16.83
C PRO A 75 -3.30 1.82 16.23
N THR A 76 -4.58 2.21 16.31
CA THR A 76 -5.07 3.54 15.89
C THR A 76 -4.41 4.68 16.67
N LYS A 77 -4.12 4.46 17.96
CA LYS A 77 -3.37 5.40 18.78
C LYS A 77 -1.89 5.05 18.70
N LYS A 78 -1.17 5.77 17.86
CA LYS A 78 0.29 5.77 17.69
C LYS A 78 0.74 7.19 17.37
N ASP A 79 2.03 7.45 17.49
CA ASP A 79 2.59 8.78 17.22
C ASP A 79 2.85 8.99 15.72
N GLU A 80 3.09 7.89 14.99
CA GLU A 80 3.36 7.86 13.56
C GLU A 80 2.08 7.71 12.72
N THR A 81 2.05 8.34 11.55
CA THR A 81 1.03 8.10 10.51
C THR A 81 1.28 6.77 9.78
N ASP A 82 0.26 6.20 9.15
CA ASP A 82 0.42 4.97 8.35
C ASP A 82 1.41 5.15 7.18
N THR A 83 1.44 6.35 6.59
CA THR A 83 2.43 6.74 5.58
C THR A 83 3.85 6.70 6.12
N GLU A 84 4.08 7.23 7.32
CA GLU A 84 5.40 7.20 7.97
C GLU A 84 5.85 5.76 8.21
N LEU A 85 4.95 4.88 8.67
CA LEU A 85 5.24 3.46 8.84
C LEU A 85 5.59 2.76 7.52
N CYS A 86 4.92 3.11 6.42
CA CYS A 86 5.27 2.61 5.07
C CYS A 86 6.67 3.06 4.62
N ILE A 87 7.02 4.31 4.92
CA ILE A 87 8.36 4.85 4.63
C ILE A 87 9.41 4.14 5.50
N GLU A 88 9.14 3.90 6.78
CA GLU A 88 10.02 3.14 7.66
C GLU A 88 10.26 1.71 7.15
N LEU A 89 9.19 1.01 6.73
CA LEU A 89 9.32 -0.31 6.12
C LEU A 89 10.19 -0.25 4.86
N SER A 90 9.99 0.78 4.03
CA SER A 90 10.79 0.99 2.82
C SER A 90 12.29 1.14 3.12
N TYR A 91 12.64 1.85 4.20
CA TYR A 91 14.03 1.93 4.68
C TYR A 91 14.56 0.59 5.17
N LYS A 92 13.77 -0.18 5.93
CA LYS A 92 14.15 -1.54 6.39
C LYS A 92 14.42 -2.48 5.22
N LEU A 93 13.64 -2.35 4.14
CA LEU A 93 13.84 -3.10 2.89
C LEU A 93 15.05 -2.59 2.06
N LYS A 94 15.69 -1.49 2.45
CA LYS A 94 16.83 -0.82 1.77
C LYS A 94 16.45 -0.15 0.46
N ALA A 95 15.29 0.52 0.43
CA ALA A 95 14.83 1.26 -0.74
C ALA A 95 15.86 2.31 -1.16
N LYS A 96 16.04 2.45 -2.48
CA LYS A 96 16.87 3.50 -3.10
C LYS A 96 16.01 4.62 -3.69
N GLU A 97 14.76 4.32 -3.98
CA GLU A 97 13.77 5.20 -4.59
C GLU A 97 12.40 4.80 -4.03
N ILE A 98 11.62 5.79 -3.59
CA ILE A 98 10.29 5.61 -3.03
C ILE A 98 9.37 6.54 -3.82
N HIS A 99 8.32 5.99 -4.41
CA HIS A 99 7.26 6.75 -5.04
C HIS A 99 6.00 6.67 -4.17
N LEU A 100 5.46 7.84 -3.84
CA LEU A 100 4.19 7.96 -3.15
C LEU A 100 3.12 8.23 -4.21
N ILE A 101 2.08 7.40 -4.23
CA ILE A 101 0.96 7.48 -5.17
C ILE A 101 -0.33 7.69 -4.37
#